data_AF-A0A803XNX7-F1
#
_entry.id   AF-A0A803XNX7-F1
#
_cell.length_a   1.000
_cell.length_b   1.000
_cell.length_c   1.000
_cell.angle_alpha   90.00
_cell.angle_beta   90.00
_cell.angle_gamma   90.00
#
_symmetry.space_group_name_H-M   'P 1'
#
loop_
_entity.id
_entity.type
_entity.pdbx_description
1 polymer ?
#
loop_
_entity_poly.entity_id
_entity_poly.type
_entity_poly.pdbx_seq_one_letter_code
_entity_poly.pdbx_strand_id
1 'polypeptide(L)'
;MEFAELIKTPRADNAVLHRPFHPTVEGTLCLTGHHLIFSSRRQDNEEELWLLHSNIDCIEKRCGPSRLHSVILPLAVPGIIST
;
A
#
# COMPACT_ATOMS: atom_id res chain seq x y z
N MET A 1 15.60 16.67 4.63
CA MET A 1 16.40 17.02 3.43
C MET A 1 15.71 18.17 2.73
N GLU A 2 16.45 19.18 2.27
CA GLU A 2 15.96 20.43 1.65
C GLU A 2 15.09 20.23 0.39
N PHE A 3 15.20 19.07 -0.28
CA PHE A 3 14.48 18.78 -1.52
C PHE A 3 13.23 17.89 -1.35
N ALA A 4 12.86 17.53 -0.13
CA ALA A 4 11.77 16.57 0.12
C ALA A 4 10.41 17.02 -0.46
N GLU A 5 10.15 18.32 -0.50
CA GLU A 5 8.91 18.89 -1.03
C GLU A 5 8.87 18.95 -2.57
N LEU A 6 10.02 18.86 -3.23
CA LEU A 6 10.15 18.90 -4.70
C LEU A 6 10.09 17.51 -5.34
N ILE A 7 10.30 16.46 -4.54
CA ILE A 7 10.25 15.07 -5.00
C ILE A 7 8.79 14.63 -4.99
N LYS A 8 8.19 14.53 -6.18
CA LYS A 8 6.85 13.97 -6.35
C LYS A 8 6.91 12.47 -6.06
N THR A 9 6.47 12.08 -4.88
CA THR A 9 6.24 10.67 -4.52
C THR A 9 5.00 10.17 -5.26
N PRO A 10 5.10 9.13 -6.11
CA PRO A 10 3.92 8.54 -6.73
C PRO A 10 2.92 8.11 -5.66
N ARG A 11 1.69 8.62 -5.79
CA ARG A 11 0.61 8.43 -4.84
C ARG A 11 -0.65 8.02 -5.59
N ALA A 12 -1.36 7.05 -5.05
CA ALA A 12 -2.72 6.71 -5.44
C ALA A 12 -3.65 6.93 -4.25
N ASP A 13 -4.61 7.83 -4.42
CA ASP A 13 -5.72 7.97 -3.47
C ASP A 13 -6.81 6.93 -3.79
N ASN A 14 -7.64 6.58 -2.79
CA ASN A 14 -8.72 5.60 -2.88
C ASN A 14 -8.21 4.18 -3.24
N ALA A 15 -7.01 3.84 -2.77
CA ALA A 15 -6.49 2.49 -2.86
C ALA A 15 -7.25 1.58 -1.88
N VAL A 16 -7.55 0.35 -2.28
CA VAL A 16 -8.23 -0.63 -1.43
C VAL A 16 -7.27 -1.74 -1.05
N LEU A 17 -7.00 -1.87 0.25
CA LEU A 17 -6.21 -2.94 0.83
C LEU A 17 -7.10 -4.15 1.11
N HIS A 18 -6.82 -5.25 0.42
CA HIS A 18 -7.42 -6.56 0.66
C HIS A 18 -6.45 -7.43 1.46
N ARG A 19 -6.91 -7.96 2.60
CA ARG A 19 -6.12 -8.85 3.47
C ARG A 19 -6.92 -10.13 3.73
N PRO A 20 -6.29 -11.31 3.79
CA PRO A 20 -6.97 -12.53 4.22
C PRO A 20 -7.63 -12.35 5.59
N PHE A 21 -8.89 -12.78 5.72
CA PHE A 21 -9.65 -12.79 6.98
C PHE A 21 -9.93 -11.43 7.63
N HIS A 22 -9.63 -10.32 6.95
CA HIS A 22 -9.88 -8.96 7.45
C HIS A 22 -10.82 -8.20 6.49
N PRO A 23 -11.58 -7.22 6.99
CA PRO A 23 -12.34 -6.32 6.14
C PRO A 23 -11.41 -5.53 5.20
N THR A 24 -11.96 -5.14 4.05
CA THR A 24 -11.28 -4.26 3.09
C THR A 24 -11.16 -2.86 3.63
N VAL A 25 -10.02 -2.23 3.38
CA VAL A 25 -9.72 -0.89 3.89
C VAL A 25 -9.42 0.03 2.73
N GLU A 26 -10.10 1.16 2.65
CA GLU A 26 -9.77 2.23 1.70
C GLU A 26 -8.76 3.19 2.34
N GLY A 27 -7.81 3.68 1.54
CA GLY A 27 -6.77 4.57 2.01
C GLY A 27 -5.92 5.15 0.87
N THR A 28 -4.76 5.68 1.23
CA THR A 28 -3.77 6.18 0.30
C THR A 28 -2.61 5.22 0.18
N LEU A 29 -2.16 4.94 -1.04
CA LEU A 29 -0.94 4.20 -1.32
C LEU A 29 0.16 5.15 -1.84
N CYS A 30 1.33 5.13 -1.22
CA CYS A 30 2.49 5.93 -1.57
C CYS A 30 3.67 5.03 -1.92
N LEU A 31 4.34 5.32 -3.03
CA LEU A 31 5.53 4.62 -3.47
C LEU A 31 6.78 5.47 -3.27
N THR A 32 7.72 5.01 -2.46
CA THR A 32 9.02 5.65 -2.25
C THR A 32 10.14 4.81 -2.87
N GLY A 33 11.39 5.26 -2.76
CA GLY A 33 12.55 4.50 -3.27
C GLY A 33 12.78 3.16 -2.56
N HIS A 34 12.31 3.00 -1.31
CA HIS A 34 12.57 1.79 -0.51
C HIS A 34 11.29 1.09 -0.03
N HIS A 35 10.23 1.87 0.18
CA HIS A 35 8.98 1.38 0.75
C HIS A 35 7.79 1.65 -0.16
N LEU A 36 6.85 0.72 -0.13
CA LEU A 36 5.45 0.92 -0.46
C LEU A 36 4.68 1.12 0.85
N ILE A 37 3.98 2.24 0.98
CA ILE A 37 3.29 2.63 2.22
C ILE A 37 1.80 2.78 1.93
N PHE A 38 0.96 2.15 2.75
CA PHE A 38 -0.48 2.35 2.75
C PHE A 38 -0.92 2.95 4.08
N SER A 39 -1.85 3.91 4.05
CA SER A 39 -2.45 4.49 5.25
C SER A 39 -3.95 4.72 5.04
N SER A 40 -4.78 4.24 5.97
CA SER A 40 -6.24 4.38 5.91
C SER A 40 -6.72 5.80 6.25
N ARG A 41 -5.90 6.59 6.99
CA ARG A 41 -6.21 7.95 7.45
C ARG A 41 -7.61 8.09 8.09
N ARG A 42 -8.09 7.06 8.80
CA ARG A 42 -9.37 7.11 9.51
C ARG A 42 -9.19 7.73 10.89
N GLN A 43 -10.15 8.56 11.31
CA GLN A 43 -10.06 9.38 12.52
C GLN A 43 -10.00 8.57 13.83
N ASP A 44 -10.60 7.38 13.85
CA ASP A 44 -10.70 6.51 15.05
C ASP A 44 -9.76 5.29 15.02
N ASN A 45 -9.18 4.94 13.87
CA ASN A 45 -8.31 3.77 13.74
C ASN A 45 -7.44 3.90 12.48
N GLU A 46 -6.29 4.54 12.64
CA GLU A 46 -5.31 4.70 11.56
C GLU A 46 -4.61 3.35 11.36
N GLU A 47 -4.88 2.70 10.21
CA GLU A 47 -4.20 1.48 9.83
C GLU A 47 -3.10 1.84 8.85
N GLU A 48 -1.85 1.52 9.22
CA GLU A 48 -0.69 1.73 8.37
C GLU A 48 -0.01 0.41 8.00
N LEU A 49 0.39 0.29 6.75
CA LEU A 49 1.16 -0.84 6.23
C LEU A 49 2.40 -0.32 5.53
N TRP A 50 3.56 -0.80 5.99
CA TRP A 50 4.86 -0.46 5.43
C TRP A 50 5.50 -1.73 4.86
N LEU A 51 5.74 -1.73 3.56
CA LEU A 51 6.37 -2.84 2.85
C LEU A 51 7.68 -2.39 2.23
N LEU A 52 8.75 -3.07 2.56
CA LEU A 52 10.01 -2.92 1.86
C LEU A 52 9.90 -3.52 0.45
N HIS A 53 10.44 -2.84 -0.56
CA HIS A 53 10.53 -3.40 -1.92
C HIS A 53 11.27 -4.74 -1.94
N SER A 54 12.26 -4.93 -1.07
CA SER A 54 13.01 -6.18 -0.94
C SER A 54 12.20 -7.36 -0.41
N ASN A 55 11.03 -7.10 0.19
CA ASN A 55 10.15 -8.13 0.74
C ASN A 55 8.99 -8.45 -0.23
N ILE A 56 9.02 -7.93 -1.46
CA ILE A 56 7.98 -8.16 -2.47
C ILE A 56 8.52 -9.15 -3.51
N ASP A 57 8.09 -10.41 -3.40
CA ASP A 57 8.50 -11.47 -4.34
C ASP A 57 7.80 -11.36 -5.70
N CYS A 58 6.54 -10.91 -5.71
CA CYS A 58 5.77 -10.77 -6.94
C CYS A 58 4.77 -9.61 -6.87
N ILE A 59 4.50 -9.03 -8.05
CA ILE A 59 3.50 -7.98 -8.26
C ILE A 59 2.66 -8.38 -9.47
N GLU A 60 1.36 -8.53 -9.27
CA GLU A 60 0.42 -8.82 -10.35
C GLU A 60 -0.57 -7.67 -10.54
N LYS A 61 -0.84 -7.30 -11.80
CA LYS A 61 -1.90 -6.37 -12.17
C LYS A 61 -3.08 -7.15 -12.74
N ARG A 62 -4.23 -7.11 -12.07
CA ARG A 62 -5.47 -7.68 -12.62
C ARG A 62 -6.15 -6.68 -13.55
N CYS A 63 -6.43 -7.12 -14.78
CA CYS A 63 -7.23 -6.37 -15.75
C CYS A 63 -8.65 -6.97 -15.77
N GLY A 64 -9.59 -6.34 -15.07
CA GLY A 64 -11.02 -6.67 -15.13
C GLY A 64 -11.83 -5.57 -15.84
N PRO A 65 -13.09 -5.84 -16.21
CA PRO A 65 -13.99 -4.84 -16.81
C PRO A 65 -14.34 -3.69 -15.84
N SER A 66 -14.17 -3.90 -14.53
CA SER A 66 -14.27 -2.88 -13.49
C SER A 66 -12.90 -2.21 -13.27
N ARG A 67 -12.88 -0.87 -13.17
CA ARG A 67 -11.68 -0.02 -13.00
C ARG A 67 -10.91 -0.20 -11.68
N LEU A 68 -11.08 -1.33 -10.99
CA LEU A 68 -10.36 -1.64 -9.76
C LEU A 68 -9.03 -2.32 -10.14
N HIS A 69 -8.01 -1.50 -10.38
CA HIS A 69 -6.64 -2.00 -10.48
C HIS A 69 -6.22 -2.53 -9.11
N SER A 70 -6.29 -3.86 -8.94
CA SER A 70 -5.81 -4.52 -7.72
C SER A 70 -4.35 -4.92 -7.88
N VAL A 71 -3.56 -4.61 -6.86
CA VAL A 71 -2.23 -5.17 -6.66
C VAL A 71 -2.36 -6.21 -5.56
N ILE A 72 -2.07 -7.47 -5.88
CA ILE A 72 -2.03 -8.55 -4.89
C ILE A 72 -0.59 -8.69 -4.45
N LEU A 73 -0.37 -8.53 -3.15
CA LEU A 73 0.88 -8.85 -2.49
C LEU A 73 0.63 -10.13 -1.69
N PRO A 74 1.36 -11.24 -1.94
CA PRO A 74 1.26 -12.41 -1.10
C PRO A 74 1.81 -12.02 0.28
N LEU A 75 0.91 -11.66 1.20
CA LEU A 75 1.22 -11.35 2.59
C LEU A 75 1.55 -12.66 3.32
N ALA A 76 2.75 -13.19 3.05
CA ALA A 76 3.33 -14.32 3.76
C ALA A 76 4.81 -14.04 4.03
N VAL A 77 5.14 -12.84 4.50
CA VAL A 77 6.52 -12.47 4.85
C VAL A 77 6.58 -12.12 6.34
N PRO A 78 7.40 -12.82 7.15
CA PRO A 78 7.71 -12.40 8.50
C PRO A 78 8.42 -11.03 8.42
N GLY A 79 7.84 -9.98 9.04
CA GLY A 79 8.42 -8.64 9.02
C GLY A 79 7.48 -7.49 8.65
N ILE A 80 6.19 -7.77 8.43
CA ILE A 80 5.17 -6.73 8.27
C ILE A 80 4.92 -6.11 9.65
N ILE A 81 5.36 -4.87 9.83
CA ILE A 81 5.00 -4.05 10.99
C ILE A 81 3.66 -3.38 10.63
N SER A 82 2.55 -3.96 11.11
CA SER A 82 1.25 -3.30 11.15
C SER A 82 1.15 -2.66 12.53
N THR A 83 1.29 -1.33 12.61
CA THR A 83 0.95 -0.57 13.83
C THR A 83 -0.50 -0.15 13.79
#